data_AF-A0A7W4J5X9-F1
#
_entry.id   AF-A0A7W4J5X9-F1
#
_cell.length_a   1.000
_cell.length_b   1.000
_cell.length_c   1.000
_cell.angle_alpha   90.00
_cell.angle_beta   90.00
_cell.angle_gamma   90.00
#
_symmetry.space_group_name_H-M   'P 1'
#
loop_
_entity.id
_entity.type
_entity.pdbx_description
1 polymer ?
#
loop_
_entity_poly.entity_id
_entity_poly.type
_entity_poly.pdbx_seq_one_letter_code
_entity_poly.pdbx_strand_id
1 'polypeptide(L)'
;MKQISVAAFVPPGEHATVARAAHILQAALGDEGAELACATVADFDRLQTATPGTIRIASLTPELDQLDTPWSEVEARLRQNYAALCDSGDTVLVTTIFRHIGAQRDPDRAEALLVRIRRLNLLATELSRAYGLFVVDLDRIFSDVGAVRVLTDYGLDGQAAAELAGHALALGIVDNALDAALPFEAQERVKRAITASQPAIRPAPDLVPGNLMTMGKGRRRQVVSTITDSVQDNHVGWLIRQVLKGQIPPRQAADKLIHAVRRRGVQESLGLLTSGMVRLMGLKPQ
;
A
#
# COMPACT_ATOMS: atom_id res chain seq x y z
N MET A 1 -20.82 -7.65 30.09
CA MET A 1 -19.74 -7.35 29.14
C MET A 1 -20.34 -6.65 27.95
N LYS A 2 -19.66 -5.65 27.40
CA LYS A 2 -20.16 -4.92 26.22
C LYS A 2 -19.75 -5.67 24.97
N GLN A 3 -20.73 -5.99 24.13
CA GLN A 3 -20.50 -6.69 22.87
C GLN A 3 -20.39 -5.65 21.74
N ILE A 4 -19.36 -5.79 20.92
CA ILE A 4 -19.10 -4.99 19.72
C ILE A 4 -19.35 -5.90 18.52
N SER A 5 -20.23 -5.48 17.61
CA SER A 5 -20.59 -6.26 16.44
C SER A 5 -19.97 -5.67 15.17
N VAL A 6 -19.41 -6.52 14.32
CA VAL A 6 -18.84 -6.18 13.02
C VAL A 6 -19.47 -7.07 11.94
N ALA A 7 -19.94 -6.44 10.86
CA ALA A 7 -20.37 -7.13 9.65
C ALA A 7 -19.50 -6.67 8.47
N ALA A 8 -18.96 -7.62 7.70
CA ALA A 8 -18.06 -7.32 6.59
C ALA A 8 -18.54 -7.92 5.27
N PHE A 9 -18.75 -7.09 4.25
CA PHE A 9 -18.94 -7.52 2.87
C PHE A 9 -17.59 -7.42 2.13
N VAL A 10 -16.95 -8.58 1.94
CA VAL A 10 -15.63 -8.71 1.34
C VAL A 10 -15.58 -9.94 0.43
N PRO A 11 -14.78 -9.94 -0.64
CA PRO A 11 -14.59 -11.13 -1.48
C PRO A 11 -13.82 -12.24 -0.72
N PRO A 12 -13.85 -13.50 -1.22
CA PRO A 12 -13.18 -14.62 -0.56
C PRO A 12 -11.69 -14.42 -0.25
N GLY A 13 -10.94 -13.75 -1.15
CA GLY A 13 -9.51 -13.44 -0.93
C GLY A 13 -9.25 -12.53 0.28
N GLU A 14 -10.24 -11.72 0.66
CA GLU A 14 -10.14 -10.80 1.79
C GLU A 14 -10.70 -11.38 3.11
N HIS A 15 -11.24 -12.61 3.10
CA HIS A 15 -11.75 -13.24 4.33
C HIS A 15 -10.66 -13.39 5.40
N ALA A 16 -9.43 -13.73 4.99
CA ALA A 16 -8.30 -13.85 5.89
C ALA A 16 -7.93 -12.50 6.53
N THR A 17 -8.06 -11.40 5.79
CA THR A 17 -7.87 -10.03 6.30
C THR A 17 -8.86 -9.70 7.40
N VAL A 18 -10.15 -9.96 7.17
CA VAL A 18 -11.21 -9.70 8.16
C VAL A 18 -11.03 -10.58 9.41
N ALA A 19 -10.78 -11.88 9.21
CA ALA A 19 -10.52 -12.80 10.31
C ALA A 19 -9.30 -12.37 11.14
N ARG A 20 -8.24 -11.88 10.48
CA ARG A 20 -7.04 -11.39 11.16
C ARG A 20 -7.31 -10.11 11.95
N ALA A 21 -8.04 -9.16 11.36
CA ALA A 21 -8.46 -7.94 12.06
C ALA A 21 -9.28 -8.29 13.31
N ALA A 22 -10.26 -9.20 13.17
CA ALA A 22 -11.10 -9.64 14.27
C ALA A 22 -10.28 -10.31 15.39
N HIS A 23 -9.32 -11.17 15.06
CA HIS A 23 -8.44 -11.79 16.03
C HIS A 23 -7.60 -10.75 16.82
N ILE A 24 -7.01 -9.78 16.11
CA ILE A 24 -6.21 -8.70 16.72
C ILE A 24 -7.08 -7.86 17.67
N LEU A 25 -8.27 -7.46 17.21
CA LEU A 25 -9.22 -6.69 18.00
C LEU A 25 -9.71 -7.47 19.22
N GLN A 26 -10.10 -8.73 19.05
CA GLN A 26 -10.61 -9.55 20.15
C GLN A 26 -9.57 -9.72 21.26
N ALA A 27 -8.29 -9.90 20.90
CA ALA A 27 -7.22 -9.96 21.88
C ALA A 27 -7.07 -8.63 22.64
N ALA A 28 -7.04 -7.50 21.93
CA ALA A 28 -6.86 -6.18 22.54
C ALA A 28 -8.09 -5.70 23.35
N LEU A 29 -9.30 -6.08 22.93
CA LEU A 29 -10.56 -5.74 23.60
C LEU A 29 -10.82 -6.60 24.85
N GLY A 30 -10.28 -7.83 24.88
CA GLY A 30 -10.39 -8.73 26.02
C GLY A 30 -9.85 -8.10 27.31
N ASP A 31 -8.74 -7.37 27.21
CA ASP A 31 -8.13 -6.65 28.34
C ASP A 31 -9.01 -5.51 28.87
N GLU A 32 -9.95 -5.00 28.06
CA GLU A 32 -10.93 -3.98 28.42
C GLU A 32 -12.31 -4.56 28.82
N GLY A 33 -12.44 -5.89 28.88
CA GLY A 33 -13.70 -6.56 29.22
C GLY A 33 -14.80 -6.42 28.15
N ALA A 34 -14.42 -6.17 26.90
CA ALA A 34 -15.30 -6.12 25.75
C ALA A 34 -15.15 -7.37 24.87
N GLU A 35 -16.26 -7.80 24.27
CA GLU A 35 -16.30 -8.93 23.33
C GLU A 35 -16.52 -8.43 21.91
N LEU A 36 -15.91 -9.11 20.94
CA LEU A 36 -16.08 -8.84 19.53
C LEU A 36 -16.85 -10.00 18.88
N ALA A 37 -17.98 -9.69 18.24
CA ALA A 37 -18.63 -10.56 17.29
C ALA A 37 -18.36 -10.04 15.88
N CYS A 38 -17.66 -10.82 15.06
CA CYS A 38 -17.34 -10.45 13.68
C CYS A 38 -17.86 -11.52 12.72
N ALA A 39 -18.59 -11.10 11.68
CA ALA A 39 -19.10 -11.99 10.65
C ALA A 39 -18.88 -11.39 9.25
N THR A 40 -18.59 -12.26 8.28
CA THR A 40 -18.67 -11.90 6.87
C THR A 40 -20.09 -12.13 6.36
N VAL A 41 -20.56 -11.25 5.47
CA VAL A 41 -21.87 -11.36 4.82
C VAL A 41 -21.70 -11.62 3.33
N ALA A 42 -22.67 -12.31 2.74
CA ALA A 42 -22.57 -12.81 1.36
C ALA A 42 -22.70 -11.71 0.29
N ASP A 43 -23.44 -10.64 0.59
CA ASP A 43 -23.76 -9.57 -0.36
C ASP A 43 -23.94 -8.22 0.35
N PHE A 44 -24.02 -7.15 -0.45
CA PHE A 44 -24.15 -5.78 0.05
C PHE A 44 -25.50 -5.52 0.73
N ASP A 45 -26.58 -6.17 0.30
CA ASP A 45 -27.91 -6.00 0.90
C ASP A 45 -27.94 -6.59 2.32
N ARG A 46 -27.25 -7.71 2.55
CA ARG A 46 -27.03 -8.27 3.88
C ARG A 46 -26.20 -7.36 4.77
N LEU A 47 -25.28 -6.58 4.22
CA LEU A 47 -24.57 -5.56 4.97
C LEU A 47 -25.49 -4.41 5.39
N GLN A 48 -26.36 -3.95 4.48
CA GLN A 48 -27.34 -2.88 4.76
C GLN A 48 -28.37 -3.28 5.82
N THR A 49 -28.78 -4.54 5.84
CA THR A 49 -29.77 -5.08 6.78
C THR A 49 -29.16 -5.62 8.08
N ALA A 50 -27.85 -5.39 8.32
CA ALA A 50 -27.20 -5.76 9.56
C ALA A 50 -27.87 -5.07 10.77
N THR A 51 -27.81 -5.72 11.92
CA THR A 51 -28.40 -5.22 13.17
C THR A 51 -27.91 -3.80 13.49
N PRO A 52 -28.79 -2.87 13.91
CA PRO A 52 -28.37 -1.53 14.32
C PRO A 52 -27.27 -1.54 15.40
N GLY A 53 -26.34 -0.59 15.32
CA GLY A 53 -25.15 -0.52 16.16
C GLY A 53 -24.00 -1.44 15.72
N THR A 54 -24.14 -2.12 14.57
CA THR A 54 -23.07 -2.93 13.99
C THR A 54 -22.13 -2.06 13.16
N ILE A 55 -20.83 -2.22 13.37
CA ILE A 55 -19.80 -1.61 12.53
C ILE A 55 -19.80 -2.33 11.17
N ARG A 56 -19.98 -1.58 10.09
CA ARG A 56 -20.12 -2.13 8.73
C ARG A 56 -18.85 -1.91 7.94
N ILE A 57 -18.32 -2.96 7.35
CA ILE A 57 -17.11 -2.93 6.54
C ILE A 57 -17.47 -3.38 5.12
N ALA A 58 -17.07 -2.62 4.13
CA ALA A 58 -17.27 -2.96 2.73
C ALA A 58 -15.96 -2.85 1.94
N SER A 59 -15.71 -3.84 1.07
CA SER A 59 -14.65 -3.79 0.07
C SER A 59 -15.20 -3.32 -1.27
N LEU A 60 -14.40 -2.54 -2.00
CA LEU A 60 -14.70 -2.16 -3.38
C LEU A 60 -14.20 -3.18 -4.40
N THR A 61 -13.45 -4.20 -3.98
CA THR A 61 -12.89 -5.24 -4.86
C THR A 61 -13.94 -5.98 -5.72
N PRO A 62 -15.17 -6.27 -5.25
CA PRO A 62 -16.21 -6.89 -6.09
C PRO A 62 -16.54 -6.10 -7.37
N GLU A 63 -16.29 -4.79 -7.38
CA GLU A 63 -16.53 -3.93 -8.55
C GLU A 63 -15.52 -4.15 -9.68
N LEU A 64 -14.45 -4.91 -9.43
CA LEU A 64 -13.46 -5.29 -10.43
C LEU A 64 -13.91 -6.44 -11.33
N ASP A 65 -14.96 -7.18 -10.95
CA ASP A 65 -15.53 -8.25 -11.78
C ASP A 65 -16.42 -7.71 -12.90
N GLN A 66 -16.75 -6.40 -12.86
CA GLN A 66 -17.67 -5.72 -13.77
C GLN A 66 -16.96 -4.70 -14.67
N LEU A 67 -15.83 -5.10 -15.27
CA LEU A 67 -15.02 -4.18 -16.10
C LEU A 67 -15.77 -3.64 -17.31
N ASP A 68 -16.68 -4.43 -17.88
CA ASP A 68 -17.47 -4.07 -19.05
C ASP A 68 -18.60 -3.08 -18.74
N THR A 69 -19.00 -2.97 -17.46
CA THR A 69 -20.04 -2.02 -17.04
C THR A 69 -19.50 -0.59 -17.13
N PRO A 70 -20.21 0.35 -17.79
CA PRO A 70 -19.80 1.74 -17.88
C PRO A 70 -19.52 2.35 -16.51
N TRP A 71 -18.45 3.14 -16.40
CA TRP A 71 -18.04 3.72 -15.11
C TRP A 71 -19.15 4.57 -14.47
N SER A 72 -19.90 5.34 -15.26
CA SER A 72 -21.00 6.17 -14.78
C SER A 72 -22.09 5.37 -14.07
N GLU A 73 -22.37 4.15 -14.53
CA GLU A 73 -23.38 3.28 -13.92
C GLU A 73 -22.87 2.70 -12.59
N VAL A 74 -21.62 2.23 -12.58
CA VAL A 74 -20.96 1.73 -11.35
C VAL A 74 -20.89 2.83 -10.30
N GLU A 75 -20.47 4.04 -10.69
CA GLU A 75 -20.37 5.19 -9.79
C GLU A 75 -21.74 5.56 -9.21
N ALA A 76 -22.76 5.71 -10.05
CA ALA A 76 -24.11 6.05 -9.61
C ALA A 76 -24.68 5.01 -8.62
N ARG A 77 -24.52 3.72 -8.93
CA ARG A 77 -24.93 2.63 -8.06
C ARG A 77 -24.22 2.66 -6.72
N LEU A 78 -22.89 2.80 -6.72
CA LEU A 78 -22.10 2.85 -5.48
C LEU A 78 -22.48 4.06 -4.62
N ARG A 79 -22.68 5.24 -5.22
CA ARG A 79 -23.16 6.42 -4.48
C ARG A 79 -24.51 6.16 -3.82
N GLN A 80 -25.46 5.60 -4.55
CA GLN A 80 -26.78 5.25 -4.00
C GLN A 80 -26.67 4.24 -2.85
N ASN A 81 -25.89 3.17 -3.06
CA ASN A 81 -25.70 2.09 -2.09
C ASN A 81 -25.07 2.58 -0.78
N TYR A 82 -24.01 3.39 -0.88
CA TYR A 82 -23.32 3.92 0.30
C TYR A 82 -24.08 5.06 0.97
N ALA A 83 -24.85 5.86 0.24
CA ALA A 83 -25.77 6.81 0.84
C ALA A 83 -26.78 6.08 1.75
N ALA A 84 -27.47 5.06 1.21
CA ALA A 84 -28.42 4.25 1.97
C ALA A 84 -27.75 3.51 3.15
N LEU A 85 -26.51 3.02 2.96
CA LEU A 85 -25.77 2.35 4.02
C LEU A 85 -25.44 3.30 5.19
N CYS A 86 -25.10 4.56 4.90
CA CYS A 86 -24.76 5.56 5.92
C CYS A 86 -25.99 6.20 6.57
N ASP A 87 -27.12 6.28 5.85
CA ASP A 87 -28.39 6.85 6.37
C ASP A 87 -28.92 6.13 7.61
N SER A 88 -28.49 4.89 7.89
CA SER A 88 -28.87 4.18 9.10
C SER A 88 -28.19 4.70 10.37
N GLY A 89 -27.18 5.57 10.25
CA GLY A 89 -26.42 6.15 11.37
C GLY A 89 -25.36 5.23 12.00
N ASP A 90 -25.16 4.03 11.45
CA ASP A 90 -24.11 3.11 11.91
C ASP A 90 -22.75 3.47 11.31
N THR A 91 -21.66 3.15 12.01
CA THR A 91 -20.32 3.42 11.49
C THR A 91 -20.00 2.53 10.29
N VAL A 92 -19.63 3.16 9.17
CA VAL A 92 -19.25 2.50 7.92
C VAL A 92 -17.77 2.71 7.65
N LEU A 93 -17.07 1.63 7.34
CA LEU A 93 -15.70 1.63 6.83
C LEU A 93 -15.68 1.05 5.43
N VAL A 94 -14.92 1.68 4.53
CA VAL A 94 -14.62 1.17 3.19
C VAL A 94 -13.13 0.89 3.06
N THR A 95 -12.75 -0.26 2.50
CA THR A 95 -11.36 -0.56 2.16
C THR A 95 -11.06 -0.14 0.73
N THR A 96 -9.95 0.60 0.54
CA THR A 96 -9.43 0.85 -0.81
C THR A 96 -8.74 -0.38 -1.37
N ILE A 97 -8.60 -0.45 -2.69
CA ILE A 97 -7.99 -1.59 -3.38
C ILE A 97 -6.51 -1.30 -3.66
N PHE A 98 -5.63 -2.25 -3.34
CA PHE A 98 -4.20 -2.12 -3.64
C PHE A 98 -3.93 -2.10 -5.14
N ARG A 99 -3.22 -1.07 -5.64
CA ARG A 99 -2.97 -0.85 -7.07
C ARG A 99 -1.87 -1.73 -7.69
N HIS A 100 -1.71 -2.98 -7.26
CA HIS A 100 -0.78 -3.92 -7.88
C HIS A 100 -1.54 -4.99 -8.67
N ILE A 101 -1.18 -5.16 -9.94
CA ILE A 101 -1.68 -6.24 -10.78
C ILE A 101 -0.54 -7.23 -10.99
N GLY A 102 -0.77 -8.51 -10.67
CA GLY A 102 0.24 -9.56 -10.84
C GLY A 102 0.72 -9.73 -12.29
N ALA A 103 1.97 -10.16 -12.47
CA ALA A 103 2.68 -10.20 -13.75
C ALA A 103 2.10 -11.17 -14.81
N GLN A 104 1.18 -12.06 -14.43
CA GLN A 104 0.64 -13.09 -15.33
C GLN A 104 -0.62 -12.66 -16.10
N ARG A 105 -1.03 -11.39 -16.01
CA ARG A 105 -2.26 -10.92 -16.66
C ARG A 105 -1.99 -10.34 -18.04
N ASP A 106 -2.98 -10.52 -18.91
CA ASP A 106 -3.08 -9.84 -20.20
C ASP A 106 -2.88 -8.31 -20.03
N PRO A 107 -1.92 -7.68 -20.74
CA PRO A 107 -1.58 -6.26 -20.56
C PRO A 107 -2.76 -5.30 -20.69
N ASP A 108 -3.63 -5.51 -21.69
CA ASP A 108 -4.78 -4.64 -21.93
C ASP A 108 -5.78 -4.73 -20.77
N ARG A 109 -6.03 -5.94 -20.29
CA ARG A 109 -6.86 -6.17 -19.09
C ARG A 109 -6.21 -5.60 -17.83
N ALA A 110 -4.89 -5.67 -17.69
CA ALA A 110 -4.16 -5.11 -16.55
C ALA A 110 -4.28 -3.58 -16.50
N GLU A 111 -4.20 -2.90 -17.65
CA GLU A 111 -4.42 -1.46 -17.74
C GLU A 111 -5.86 -1.08 -17.37
N ALA A 112 -6.85 -1.80 -17.91
CA ALA A 112 -8.26 -1.58 -17.58
C ALA A 112 -8.53 -1.74 -16.07
N LEU A 113 -7.96 -2.77 -15.44
CA LEU A 113 -8.04 -2.99 -13.99
C LEU A 113 -7.41 -1.82 -13.21
N LEU A 114 -6.20 -1.38 -13.58
CA LEU A 114 -5.54 -0.26 -12.91
C LEU A 114 -6.35 1.04 -12.99
N VAL A 115 -6.94 1.33 -14.15
CA VAL A 115 -7.83 2.49 -14.32
C VAL A 115 -9.05 2.35 -13.42
N ARG A 116 -9.67 1.17 -13.38
CA ARG A 116 -10.84 0.89 -12.52
C ARG A 116 -10.50 1.05 -11.04
N ILE A 117 -9.39 0.48 -10.57
CA ILE A 117 -8.92 0.59 -9.18
C ILE A 117 -8.70 2.05 -8.78
N ARG A 118 -8.02 2.84 -9.62
CA ARG A 118 -7.79 4.27 -9.34
C ARG A 118 -9.10 5.04 -9.18
N ARG A 119 -10.09 4.77 -10.03
CA ARG A 119 -11.41 5.39 -9.95
C ARG A 119 -12.18 4.97 -8.70
N LEU A 120 -12.13 3.69 -8.34
CA LEU A 120 -12.75 3.18 -7.11
C LEU A 120 -12.11 3.76 -5.84
N ASN A 121 -10.78 3.84 -5.78
CA ASN A 121 -10.09 4.44 -4.63
C ASN A 121 -10.36 5.95 -4.50
N LEU A 122 -10.47 6.66 -5.63
CA LEU A 122 -10.92 8.05 -5.63
C LEU A 122 -12.36 8.16 -5.13
N LEU A 123 -13.26 7.32 -5.64
CA LEU A 123 -14.66 7.28 -5.22
C LEU A 123 -14.79 6.99 -3.72
N ALA A 124 -14.00 6.08 -3.14
CA ALA A 124 -13.97 5.84 -1.69
C ALA A 124 -13.75 7.14 -0.89
N THR A 125 -12.80 7.97 -1.34
CA THR A 125 -12.51 9.27 -0.72
C THR A 125 -13.66 10.25 -0.89
N GLU A 126 -14.30 10.26 -2.07
CA GLU A 126 -15.46 11.12 -2.34
C GLU A 126 -16.68 10.70 -1.52
N LEU A 127 -16.95 9.40 -1.40
CA LEU A 127 -18.02 8.85 -0.57
C LEU A 127 -17.79 9.18 0.91
N SER A 128 -16.54 9.08 1.38
CA SER A 128 -16.16 9.51 2.74
C SER A 128 -16.49 10.97 3.01
N ARG A 129 -16.13 11.87 2.09
CA ARG A 129 -16.44 13.31 2.21
C ARG A 129 -17.95 13.59 2.14
N ALA A 130 -18.68 12.85 1.31
CA ALA A 130 -20.09 13.07 1.08
C ALA A 130 -20.99 12.53 2.20
N TYR A 131 -20.66 11.36 2.74
CA TYR A 131 -21.52 10.59 3.64
C TYR A 131 -20.92 10.33 5.02
N GLY A 132 -19.68 10.76 5.27
CA GLY A 132 -19.03 10.61 6.58
C GLY A 132 -18.51 9.20 6.89
N LEU A 133 -18.48 8.29 5.90
CA LEU A 133 -17.85 6.98 6.08
C LEU A 133 -16.33 7.10 6.21
N PHE A 134 -15.69 6.11 6.82
CA PHE A 134 -14.25 6.06 7.02
C PHE A 134 -13.56 5.21 5.96
N VAL A 135 -12.36 5.62 5.55
CA VAL A 135 -11.57 4.90 4.54
C VAL A 135 -10.37 4.22 5.20
N VAL A 136 -10.28 2.91 5.03
CA VAL A 136 -9.08 2.13 5.34
C VAL A 136 -8.24 2.04 4.06
N ASP A 137 -7.22 2.89 3.97
CA ASP A 137 -6.37 3.05 2.79
C ASP A 137 -5.31 1.93 2.68
N LEU A 138 -5.77 0.73 2.30
CA LEU A 138 -4.90 -0.39 2.01
C LEU A 138 -3.94 -0.09 0.86
N ASP A 139 -4.35 0.70 -0.13
CA ASP A 139 -3.49 1.03 -1.27
C ASP A 139 -2.19 1.71 -0.83
N ARG A 140 -2.30 2.71 0.06
CA ARG A 140 -1.14 3.38 0.65
C ARG A 140 -0.32 2.43 1.52
N ILE A 141 -0.97 1.64 2.38
CA ILE A 141 -0.29 0.74 3.33
C ILE A 141 0.57 -0.28 2.59
N PHE A 142 0.04 -0.89 1.53
CA PHE A 142 0.79 -1.84 0.72
C PHE A 142 1.81 -1.14 -0.20
N SER A 143 1.54 0.08 -0.67
CA SER A 143 2.51 0.87 -1.44
C SER A 143 3.74 1.26 -0.62
N ASP A 144 3.55 1.61 0.66
CA ASP A 144 4.64 1.98 1.57
C ASP A 144 5.57 0.78 1.88
N VAL A 145 5.02 -0.44 1.89
CA VAL A 145 5.80 -1.68 2.07
C VAL A 145 6.44 -2.15 0.76
N GLY A 146 5.74 -1.98 -0.36
CA GLY A 146 6.11 -2.45 -1.68
C GLY A 146 5.54 -3.83 -2.03
N ALA A 147 4.79 -3.91 -3.14
CA ALA A 147 4.05 -5.11 -3.59
C ALA A 147 4.88 -6.41 -3.61
N VAL A 148 6.11 -6.32 -4.14
CA VAL A 148 7.01 -7.46 -4.34
C VAL A 148 7.35 -8.16 -3.02
N ARG A 149 7.35 -7.43 -1.89
CA ARG A 149 7.73 -7.98 -0.60
C ARG A 149 6.62 -8.79 0.07
N VAL A 150 5.38 -8.39 -0.18
CA VAL A 150 4.20 -9.09 0.37
C VAL A 150 3.74 -10.22 -0.57
N LEU A 151 4.37 -10.33 -1.75
CA LEU A 151 4.09 -11.36 -2.76
C LEU A 151 2.59 -11.49 -3.06
N THR A 152 1.91 -10.34 -3.10
CA THR A 152 0.45 -10.26 -3.27
C THR A 152 0.11 -9.22 -4.33
N ASP A 153 -1.09 -9.33 -4.88
CA ASP A 153 -1.69 -8.34 -5.78
C ASP A 153 -2.94 -7.72 -5.14
N TYR A 154 -3.76 -7.04 -5.95
CA TYR A 154 -4.99 -6.40 -5.49
C TYR A 154 -5.98 -7.38 -4.83
N GLY A 155 -5.86 -8.70 -5.07
CA GLY A 155 -6.71 -9.72 -4.45
C GLY A 155 -6.38 -9.99 -2.98
N LEU A 156 -5.24 -9.49 -2.49
CA LEU A 156 -4.76 -9.65 -1.11
C LEU A 156 -4.61 -11.11 -0.67
N ASP A 157 -4.39 -12.01 -1.63
CA ASP A 157 -4.12 -13.41 -1.34
C ASP A 157 -2.79 -13.55 -0.60
N GLY A 158 -2.77 -14.48 0.36
CA GLY A 158 -1.58 -14.86 1.11
C GLY A 158 -1.53 -14.34 2.55
N GLN A 159 -0.82 -15.08 3.40
CA GLN A 159 -0.78 -14.81 4.83
C GLN A 159 -0.18 -13.44 5.16
N ALA A 160 0.91 -13.04 4.49
CA ALA A 160 1.55 -11.75 4.75
C ALA A 160 0.64 -10.55 4.41
N ALA A 161 -0.17 -10.68 3.34
CA ALA A 161 -1.15 -9.68 2.96
C ALA A 161 -2.27 -9.58 4.00
N ALA A 162 -2.82 -10.73 4.42
CA ALA A 162 -3.83 -10.79 5.48
C ALA A 162 -3.33 -10.22 6.82
N GLU A 163 -2.06 -10.47 7.18
CA GLU A 163 -1.42 -9.89 8.37
C GLU A 163 -1.35 -8.36 8.30
N LEU A 164 -0.83 -7.81 7.21
CA LEU A 164 -0.68 -6.36 7.04
C LEU A 164 -2.04 -5.66 6.93
N ALA A 165 -2.92 -6.17 6.07
CA ALA A 165 -4.25 -5.60 5.84
C ALA A 165 -5.15 -5.76 7.08
N GLY A 166 -5.09 -6.91 7.76
CA GLY A 166 -5.87 -7.15 8.96
C GLY A 166 -5.48 -6.22 10.10
N HIS A 167 -4.18 -5.94 10.23
CA HIS A 167 -3.69 -4.95 11.19
C HIS A 167 -4.14 -3.52 10.85
N ALA A 168 -4.06 -3.14 9.57
CA ALA A 168 -4.56 -1.85 9.10
C ALA A 168 -6.06 -1.67 9.36
N LEU A 169 -6.86 -2.70 9.07
CA LEU A 169 -8.29 -2.70 9.31
C LEU A 169 -8.63 -2.62 10.81
N ALA A 170 -7.91 -3.36 11.65
CA ALA A 170 -8.07 -3.31 13.10
C ALA A 170 -7.80 -1.89 13.66
N LEU A 171 -6.72 -1.24 13.23
CA LEU A 171 -6.44 0.15 13.59
C LEU A 171 -7.52 1.11 13.07
N GLY A 172 -7.97 0.92 11.82
CA GLY A 172 -9.06 1.70 11.24
C GLY A 172 -10.35 1.62 12.06
N ILE A 173 -10.69 0.44 12.57
CA ILE A 173 -11.85 0.23 13.46
C ILE A 173 -11.65 0.95 14.79
N VAL A 174 -10.50 0.80 15.44
CA VAL A 174 -10.24 1.44 16.74
C VAL A 174 -10.28 2.96 16.64
N ASP A 175 -9.68 3.51 15.58
CA ASP A 175 -9.57 4.96 15.41
C ASP A 175 -10.91 5.64 15.09
N ASN A 176 -11.88 4.91 14.56
CA ASN A 176 -13.06 5.53 13.95
C ASN A 176 -14.41 4.93 14.37
N ALA A 177 -14.45 3.74 14.99
CA ALA A 177 -15.68 2.97 15.15
C ALA A 177 -15.94 2.45 16.57
N LEU A 178 -15.06 2.75 17.53
CA LEU A 178 -15.19 2.28 18.90
C LEU A 178 -15.64 3.36 19.90
N ASP A 179 -15.91 4.58 19.46
CA ASP A 179 -16.32 5.70 20.32
C ASP A 179 -17.68 5.51 20.99
N ALA A 180 -18.64 4.92 20.29
CA ALA A 180 -19.90 4.48 20.88
C ALA A 180 -19.73 3.29 21.83
N ALA A 181 -18.65 2.51 21.66
CA ALA A 181 -18.40 1.28 22.39
C ALA A 181 -17.55 1.48 23.66
N LEU A 182 -16.53 2.31 23.61
CA LEU A 182 -15.51 2.41 24.64
C LEU A 182 -15.20 3.87 24.95
N PRO A 183 -14.88 4.21 26.22
CA PRO A 183 -14.33 5.52 26.52
C PRO A 183 -12.98 5.72 25.83
N PHE A 184 -12.62 6.98 25.57
CA PHE A 184 -11.42 7.34 24.82
C PHE A 184 -10.15 6.71 25.39
N GLU A 185 -10.00 6.66 26.72
CA GLU A 185 -8.83 6.09 27.38
C GLU A 185 -8.71 4.58 27.15
N ALA A 186 -9.83 3.86 27.03
CA ALA A 186 -9.83 2.44 26.69
C ALA A 186 -9.46 2.23 25.22
N GLN A 187 -9.98 3.07 24.31
CA GLN A 187 -9.61 3.03 22.90
C GLN A 187 -8.10 3.26 22.70
N GLU A 188 -7.51 4.22 23.42
CA GLU A 188 -6.07 4.48 23.38
C GLU A 188 -5.23 3.29 23.88
N ARG A 189 -5.70 2.56 24.89
CA ARG A 189 -5.03 1.33 25.36
C ARG A 189 -5.14 0.20 24.34
N VAL A 190 -6.33 -0.02 23.77
CA VAL A 190 -6.55 -0.98 22.68
C VAL A 190 -5.65 -0.65 21.49
N LYS A 191 -5.62 0.63 21.06
CA LYS A 191 -4.75 1.10 19.97
C LYS A 191 -3.27 0.83 20.24
N ARG A 192 -2.81 1.08 21.45
CA ARG A 192 -1.42 0.78 21.86
C ARG A 192 -1.12 -0.71 21.81
N ALA A 193 -2.04 -1.55 22.32
CA ALA A 193 -1.88 -3.01 22.28
C ALA A 193 -1.80 -3.52 20.85
N ILE A 194 -2.69 -3.04 19.97
CA ILE A 194 -2.64 -3.35 18.54
C ILE A 194 -1.32 -2.88 17.96
N THR A 195 -0.95 -1.61 18.10
CA THR A 195 0.30 -1.05 17.54
C THR A 195 1.55 -1.81 18.01
N ALA A 196 1.58 -2.28 19.27
CA ALA A 196 2.68 -3.08 19.79
C ALA A 196 2.79 -4.47 19.13
N SER A 197 1.67 -5.01 18.64
CA SER A 197 1.60 -6.27 17.87
C SER A 197 1.82 -6.08 16.36
N GLN A 198 2.16 -4.86 15.90
CA GLN A 198 2.33 -4.58 14.49
C GLN A 198 3.37 -5.51 13.86
N PRO A 199 3.03 -6.19 12.75
CA PRO A 199 3.95 -7.12 12.13
C PRO A 199 5.21 -6.38 11.68
N ALA A 200 6.37 -7.02 11.88
CA ALA A 200 7.69 -6.49 11.53
C ALA A 200 7.95 -6.53 10.01
N ILE A 201 7.00 -6.00 9.24
CA ILE A 201 7.09 -5.84 7.78
C ILE A 201 7.73 -4.48 7.44
N ARG A 202 7.85 -3.58 8.42
CA ARG A 202 8.70 -2.39 8.30
C ARG A 202 10.16 -2.86 8.21
N PRO A 203 10.87 -2.61 7.08
CA PRO A 203 12.29 -2.90 7.03
C PRO A 203 12.99 -2.00 8.06
N ALA A 204 14.05 -2.51 8.69
CA ALA A 204 15.12 -1.60 9.10
C ALA A 204 15.48 -0.79 7.86
N PRO A 205 15.61 0.54 7.94
CA PRO A 205 16.00 1.30 6.76
C PRO A 205 17.32 0.68 6.27
N ASP A 206 17.31 0.08 5.07
CA ASP A 206 18.50 -0.41 4.39
C ASP A 206 19.27 0.84 3.92
N LEU A 207 19.72 1.63 4.88
CA LEU A 207 20.70 2.68 4.71
C LEU A 207 22.04 1.97 4.61
N VAL A 208 22.25 1.23 3.53
CA VAL A 208 23.61 0.92 3.10
C VAL A 208 24.12 2.24 2.53
N PRO A 209 25.12 2.91 3.14
CA PRO A 209 25.65 4.16 2.61
C PRO A 209 26.22 3.88 1.20
N GLY A 210 25.45 4.23 0.18
CA GLY A 210 25.85 4.15 -1.21
C GLY A 210 26.89 5.22 -1.48
N ASN A 211 28.17 4.84 -1.44
CA ASN A 211 29.33 5.69 -1.72
C ASN A 211 29.56 6.82 -0.71
N LEU A 212 30.52 6.59 0.19
CA LEU A 212 31.16 7.66 0.96
C LEU A 212 32.02 8.49 0.00
N MET A 213 31.65 9.75 -0.24
CA MET A 213 32.50 10.70 -0.95
C MET A 213 33.22 11.58 0.07
N THR A 214 34.55 11.54 0.06
CA THR A 214 35.37 12.54 0.77
C THR A 214 35.56 13.72 -0.16
N MET A 215 34.99 14.87 0.20
CA MET A 215 35.22 16.12 -0.51
C MET A 215 36.24 16.99 0.24
N GLY A 216 37.15 17.60 -0.53
CA GLY A 216 38.19 18.52 -0.06
C GLY A 216 39.62 18.02 -0.29
N LYS A 217 40.54 18.93 -0.66
CA LYS A 217 42.00 18.72 -0.60
C LYS A 217 42.56 19.58 0.55
N GLY A 218 43.32 18.95 1.45
CA GLY A 218 43.94 19.60 2.61
C GLY A 218 43.35 19.18 3.97
N ARG A 219 43.67 19.93 5.04
CA ARG A 219 43.37 19.60 6.45
C ARG A 219 41.88 19.54 6.85
N ARG A 220 40.96 19.92 5.96
CA ARG A 220 39.50 19.78 6.17
C ARG A 220 38.93 18.90 5.06
N ARG A 221 38.75 17.61 5.36
CA ARG A 221 37.97 16.68 4.54
C ARG A 221 36.59 16.55 5.15
N GLN A 222 35.56 16.76 4.34
CA GLN A 222 34.17 16.56 4.73
C GLN A 222 33.68 15.28 4.05
N VAL A 223 33.16 14.34 4.84
CA VAL A 223 32.59 13.10 4.34
C VAL A 223 31.11 13.36 4.10
N VAL A 224 30.67 13.24 2.86
CA VAL A 224 29.25 13.36 2.49
C VAL A 224 28.80 12.00 1.99
N SER A 225 27.78 11.43 2.62
CA SER A 225 27.06 10.26 2.12
C SER A 225 25.98 10.73 1.17
N THR A 226 25.88 10.11 0.00
CA THR A 226 24.75 10.34 -0.90
C THR A 226 23.77 9.20 -0.68
N ILE A 227 22.53 9.50 -0.30
CA ILE A 227 21.47 8.52 -0.20
C ILE A 227 21.04 8.20 -1.63
N THR A 228 21.48 7.07 -2.17
CA THR A 228 21.00 6.58 -3.47
C THR A 228 19.86 5.60 -3.23
N ASP A 229 18.66 6.04 -3.57
CA ASP A 229 17.50 5.16 -3.71
C ASP A 229 17.80 4.12 -4.80
N SER A 230 17.51 2.85 -4.53
CA SER A 230 18.03 1.70 -5.27
C SER A 230 17.31 1.47 -6.61
N VAL A 231 17.43 2.41 -7.55
CA VAL A 231 17.17 2.16 -8.99
C VAL A 231 18.53 2.19 -9.71
N GLN A 232 19.16 1.01 -9.75
CA GLN A 232 20.53 0.80 -10.22
C GLN A 232 20.74 1.12 -11.72
N ASP A 233 19.67 1.31 -12.51
CA ASP A 233 19.74 1.61 -13.95
C ASP A 233 20.20 3.03 -14.29
N ASN A 234 20.31 3.93 -13.31
CA ASN A 234 20.69 5.33 -13.54
C ASN A 234 22.12 5.68 -13.11
N HIS A 235 22.91 4.72 -12.60
CA HIS A 235 24.24 5.01 -12.05
C HIS A 235 25.24 5.50 -13.10
N VAL A 236 25.24 4.91 -14.30
CA VAL A 236 26.15 5.30 -15.39
C VAL A 236 25.78 6.67 -15.95
N GLY A 237 24.48 6.92 -16.20
CA GLY A 237 24.00 8.23 -16.66
C GLY A 237 24.23 9.35 -15.65
N TRP A 238 24.22 9.02 -14.35
CA TRP A 238 24.61 9.94 -13.29
C TRP A 238 26.11 10.25 -13.30
N LEU A 239 26.98 9.23 -13.40
CA LEU A 239 28.44 9.42 -13.49
C LEU A 239 28.85 10.28 -14.69
N ILE A 240 28.25 10.04 -15.86
CA ILE A 240 28.54 10.84 -17.07
C ILE A 240 28.14 12.30 -16.86
N ARG A 241 26.95 12.57 -16.28
CA ARG A 241 26.52 13.94 -15.97
C ARG A 241 27.44 14.64 -14.98
N GLN A 242 27.98 13.92 -14.01
CA GLN A 242 28.92 14.48 -13.02
C GLN A 242 30.27 14.86 -13.64
N VAL A 243 30.76 14.06 -14.61
CA VAL A 243 31.97 14.40 -15.38
C VAL A 243 31.73 15.62 -16.28
N LEU A 244 30.59 15.66 -16.97
CA LEU A 244 30.24 16.79 -17.84
C LEU A 244 30.08 18.11 -17.06
N LYS A 245 29.60 18.05 -15.82
CA LYS A 245 29.52 19.21 -14.92
C LYS A 245 30.87 19.58 -14.28
N GLY A 246 31.96 18.88 -14.59
CA GLY A 246 33.28 19.09 -13.99
C GLY A 246 33.37 18.73 -12.50
N GLN A 247 32.35 18.05 -11.97
CA GLN A 247 32.23 17.72 -10.54
C GLN A 247 33.06 16.49 -10.17
N ILE A 248 33.44 15.66 -11.14
CA ILE A 248 34.32 14.50 -10.96
C ILE A 248 35.39 14.49 -12.07
N PRO A 249 36.67 14.25 -11.75
CA PRO A 249 37.72 14.08 -12.75
C PRO A 249 37.44 12.85 -13.63
N PRO A 250 37.65 12.93 -14.97
CA PRO A 250 37.37 11.82 -15.87
C PRO A 250 38.03 10.49 -15.48
N ARG A 251 39.25 10.55 -14.92
CA ARG A 251 39.99 9.37 -14.45
C ARG A 251 39.29 8.66 -13.28
N GLN A 252 38.73 9.41 -12.32
CA GLN A 252 37.99 8.82 -11.19
C GLN A 252 36.66 8.19 -11.63
N ALA A 253 36.00 8.75 -12.65
CA ALA A 253 34.79 8.16 -13.21
C ALA A 253 35.11 6.84 -13.94
N ALA A 254 36.22 6.78 -14.69
CA ALA A 254 36.68 5.57 -15.35
C ALA A 254 37.03 4.45 -14.34
N ASP A 255 37.77 4.77 -13.27
CA ASP A 255 38.11 3.78 -12.23
C ASP A 255 36.87 3.19 -11.55
N LYS A 256 35.86 4.02 -11.28
CA LYS A 256 34.57 3.58 -10.71
C LYS A 256 33.77 2.72 -11.68
N LEU A 257 33.79 3.06 -12.97
CA LEU A 257 33.14 2.28 -14.01
C LEU A 257 33.81 0.90 -14.17
N ILE A 258 35.15 0.86 -14.18
CA ILE A 258 35.94 -0.38 -14.23
C ILE A 258 35.65 -1.26 -13.00
N HIS A 259 35.53 -0.66 -11.82
CA HIS A 259 35.17 -1.40 -10.62
C HIS A 259 33.75 -1.97 -10.68
N ALA A 260 32.79 -1.22 -11.23
CA ALA A 260 31.43 -1.69 -11.44
C ALA A 260 31.36 -2.85 -12.47
N VAL A 261 32.13 -2.73 -13.56
CA VAL A 261 32.22 -3.75 -14.62
C VAL A 261 32.86 -5.04 -14.11
N ARG A 262 33.94 -4.95 -13.31
CA ARG A 262 34.59 -6.12 -12.69
C ARG A 262 33.66 -6.89 -11.75
N ARG A 263 32.65 -6.23 -11.17
CA ARG A 263 31.72 -6.84 -10.22
C ARG A 263 30.50 -7.50 -10.89
N ARG A 264 30.13 -7.07 -12.11
CA ARG A 264 28.97 -7.58 -12.87
C ARG A 264 29.31 -8.46 -14.08
N GLY A 265 30.55 -8.44 -14.56
CA GLY A 265 30.92 -9.12 -15.81
C GLY A 265 30.76 -8.21 -17.03
N VAL A 266 31.63 -8.42 -18.03
CA VAL A 266 31.89 -7.47 -19.13
C VAL A 266 30.70 -7.36 -20.10
N GLN A 267 29.92 -8.44 -20.29
CA GLN A 267 28.83 -8.48 -21.27
C GLN A 267 27.61 -7.64 -20.87
N GLU A 268 27.17 -7.67 -19.61
CA GLU A 268 26.06 -6.83 -19.13
C GLU A 268 26.43 -5.35 -19.10
N SER A 269 27.71 -5.05 -18.85
CA SER A 269 28.20 -3.67 -18.75
C SER A 269 28.30 -2.98 -20.12
N LEU A 270 28.53 -3.73 -21.20
CA LEU A 270 28.53 -3.23 -22.58
C LEU A 270 27.12 -2.83 -23.04
N GLY A 271 26.08 -3.60 -22.70
CA GLY A 271 24.68 -3.28 -23.02
C GLY A 271 24.16 -2.02 -22.33
N LEU A 272 24.64 -1.73 -21.12
CA LEU A 272 24.29 -0.52 -20.39
C LEU A 272 25.05 0.72 -20.90
N LEU A 273 26.27 0.55 -21.42
CA LEU A 273 27.04 1.64 -22.03
C LEU A 273 26.46 2.06 -23.39
N THR A 274 26.07 1.10 -24.22
CA THR A 274 25.46 1.39 -25.52
C THR A 274 24.09 2.04 -25.37
N SER A 275 23.21 1.51 -24.50
CA SER A 275 21.90 2.13 -24.23
C SER A 275 22.01 3.52 -23.58
N GLY A 276 23.01 3.72 -22.71
CA GLY A 276 23.31 5.02 -22.09
C GLY A 276 23.79 6.06 -23.10
N MET A 277 24.70 5.69 -24.03
CA MET A 277 25.19 6.59 -25.07
C MET A 277 24.12 6.92 -26.13
N VAL A 278 23.28 5.95 -26.50
CA VAL A 278 22.17 6.16 -27.45
C VAL A 278 21.16 7.18 -26.90
N ARG A 279 20.82 7.09 -25.60
CA ARG A 279 19.97 8.09 -24.93
C ARG A 279 20.60 9.48 -24.82
N LEU A 280 21.93 9.56 -24.69
CA LEU A 280 22.65 10.83 -24.59
C LEU A 280 22.81 11.55 -25.94
N MET A 281 22.81 10.80 -27.04
CA MET A 281 22.88 11.31 -28.41
C MET A 281 21.50 11.54 -29.06
N GLY A 282 20.41 11.26 -28.36
CA GLY A 282 19.05 11.53 -28.84
C GLY A 282 18.59 10.65 -30.02
N LEU A 283 19.31 9.57 -30.31
CA LEU A 283 18.95 8.62 -31.37
C LEU A 283 17.91 7.63 -30.81
N LYS A 284 16.74 7.54 -31.44
CA LYS A 284 15.75 6.50 -31.10
C LYS A 284 16.32 5.13 -31.50
N PRO A 285 16.28 4.12 -30.62
CA PRO A 285 16.56 2.75 -31.03
C PRO A 285 15.47 2.27 -31.99
N GLN A 286 15.87 1.63 -33.09
CA GLN A 286 15.00 0.82 -33.96
C GLN A 286 14.84 -0.58 -33.36
#